data_AF-M5S6Z3-F1
#
_entry.id   AF-M5S6Z3-F1
#
_cell.length_a   1.000
_cell.length_b   1.000
_cell.length_c   1.000
_cell.angle_alpha   90.00
_cell.angle_beta   90.00
_cell.angle_gamma   90.00
#
_symmetry.space_group_name_H-M   'P 1'
#
loop_
_entity.id
_entity.type
_entity.pdbx_description
1 polymer ?
#
loop_
_entity_poly.entity_id
_entity_poly.type
_entity_poly.pdbx_seq_one_letter_code
_entity_poly.pdbx_strand_id
1 'polypeptide(L)'
;MDAGLRNDEHLYWKLREKLDLQSDTNRGKIEGLLKAFYADLGSDSTQDITRLLRLPGFRNVKREPVPCCVTEFNPQLTFTLNDFANWQTNSAEVGSENQPQFRSVKLPSSFIGIGAGDVDMRRVRGLVGTLDRDTDDRSRRDFWVVCQLLRLGLSAEEVCQLVQGHSKFQTAEYTSHTVQKALASLA
;
A
#
# COMPACT_ATOMS: atom_id res chain seq x y z
N MET A 1 6.78 -28.14 -20.99
CA MET A 1 7.35 -26.79 -20.79
C MET A 1 7.27 -26.53 -19.30
N ASP A 2 8.41 -26.58 -18.62
CA ASP A 2 8.50 -26.39 -17.17
C ASP A 2 8.01 -24.99 -16.82
N ALA A 3 6.96 -24.90 -16.01
CA ALA A 3 6.59 -23.68 -15.32
C ALA A 3 7.63 -23.47 -14.21
N GLY A 4 8.81 -22.97 -14.60
CA GLY A 4 9.91 -22.67 -13.69
C GLY A 4 9.38 -21.87 -12.50
N LEU A 5 9.57 -22.42 -11.29
CA LEU A 5 9.28 -21.72 -10.05
C LEU A 5 9.99 -20.37 -10.10
N ARG A 6 9.24 -19.28 -10.29
CA ARG A 6 9.76 -17.95 -10.02
C ARG A 6 10.03 -17.89 -8.52
N ASN A 7 11.31 -17.81 -8.17
CA ASN A 7 11.74 -17.58 -6.81
C ASN A 7 11.47 -16.11 -6.47
N ASP A 8 10.74 -15.87 -5.37
CA ASP A 8 10.60 -14.52 -4.83
C ASP A 8 11.87 -14.18 -4.06
N GLU A 9 12.61 -13.16 -4.49
CA GLU A 9 13.87 -12.76 -3.89
C GLU A 9 13.74 -11.48 -3.06
N HIS A 10 14.47 -11.45 -1.94
CA HIS A 10 14.56 -10.28 -1.07
C HIS A 10 16.02 -9.81 -1.04
N LEU A 11 16.24 -8.55 -1.37
CA LEU A 11 17.55 -7.94 -1.41
C LEU A 11 17.75 -7.03 -0.20
N TYR A 12 18.94 -7.08 0.40
CA TYR A 12 19.32 -6.27 1.55
C TYR A 12 20.63 -5.55 1.25
N TRP A 13 20.65 -4.24 1.45
CA TRP A 13 21.86 -3.42 1.35
C TRP A 13 22.22 -2.88 2.72
N LYS A 14 23.43 -3.22 3.18
CA LYS A 14 23.95 -2.70 4.45
C LYS A 14 24.45 -1.28 4.24
N LEU A 15 23.82 -0.32 4.91
CA LEU A 15 24.28 1.06 4.89
C LEU A 15 25.48 1.27 5.82
N ARG A 16 26.40 2.15 5.42
CA ARG A 16 27.56 2.59 6.19
C ARG A 16 27.14 3.56 7.28
N GLU A 17 26.26 4.51 6.95
CA GLU A 17 25.70 5.44 7.92
C GLU A 17 24.50 4.83 8.66
N LYS A 18 24.36 5.19 9.93
CA LYS A 18 23.11 4.99 10.65
C LYS A 18 22.12 6.04 10.19
N LEU A 19 20.91 5.61 9.84
CA LEU A 19 19.80 6.51 9.53
C LEU A 19 18.87 6.62 10.73
N ASP A 20 18.53 7.85 11.09
CA ASP A 20 17.47 8.09 12.06
C ASP A 20 16.10 7.98 11.37
N LEU A 21 15.42 6.87 11.62
CA LEU A 21 14.08 6.59 11.10
C LEU A 21 12.96 7.08 12.03
N GLN A 22 13.28 7.77 13.14
CA GLN A 22 12.26 8.42 13.97
C GLN A 22 11.83 9.76 13.40
N SER A 23 12.66 10.37 12.57
CA SER A 23 12.34 11.59 11.83
C SER A 23 11.44 11.29 10.62
N ASP A 24 10.28 11.94 10.54
CA ASP A 24 9.37 11.85 9.39
C ASP A 24 10.03 12.30 8.09
N THR A 25 10.96 13.26 8.15
CA THR A 25 11.72 13.71 6.97
C THR A 25 12.60 12.59 6.42
N ASN A 26 13.29 11.85 7.29
CA ASN A 26 14.13 10.74 6.85
C ASN A 26 13.29 9.55 6.37
N ARG A 27 12.18 9.25 7.04
CA ARG A 27 11.21 8.24 6.58
C ARG A 27 10.71 8.56 5.17
N GLY A 28 10.20 9.77 4.95
CA GLY A 28 9.70 10.19 3.64
C GLY A 28 10.76 10.15 2.54
N LYS A 29 12.01 10.55 2.84
CA LYS A 29 13.13 10.44 1.89
C LYS A 29 13.41 8.99 1.49
N ILE A 30 13.47 8.08 2.46
CA ILE A 30 13.74 6.66 2.21
C ILE A 30 12.57 6.00 1.49
N GLU A 31 11.33 6.26 1.87
CA GLU A 31 10.16 5.75 1.17
C GLU A 31 10.08 6.23 -0.28
N GLY A 32 10.40 7.51 -0.53
CA GLY A 32 10.48 8.08 -1.87
C GLY A 32 11.55 7.40 -2.73
N LEU A 33 12.74 7.21 -2.16
CA LEU A 33 13.84 6.48 -2.80
C LEU A 33 13.44 5.04 -3.12
N LEU A 34 12.90 4.31 -2.15
CA LEU A 34 12.43 2.94 -2.34
C LEU A 34 11.34 2.87 -3.42
N LYS A 35 10.45 3.86 -3.47
CA LYS A 35 9.40 3.92 -4.50
C LYS A 35 9.97 4.03 -5.90
N ALA A 36 10.90 4.94 -6.12
CA ALA A 36 11.57 5.09 -7.40
C ALA A 36 12.39 3.83 -7.75
N PHE A 37 13.09 3.26 -6.76
CA PHE A 37 13.88 2.05 -6.91
C PHE A 37 13.03 0.84 -7.33
N TYR A 38 11.89 0.59 -6.66
CA TYR A 38 11.01 -0.52 -7.01
C TYR A 38 10.34 -0.34 -8.37
N ALA A 39 9.97 0.89 -8.73
CA ALA A 39 9.40 1.19 -10.04
C ALA A 39 10.38 0.88 -11.18
N ASP A 40 11.65 1.26 -11.00
CA ASP A 40 12.72 1.01 -11.98
C ASP A 40 13.01 -0.49 -12.14
N LEU A 41 13.00 -1.25 -11.04
CA LEU A 41 13.22 -2.70 -11.07
C LEU A 41 12.00 -3.54 -11.47
N GLY A 42 10.82 -2.92 -11.66
CA GLY A 42 9.57 -3.65 -11.91
C GLY A 42 9.18 -4.60 -10.78
N SER A 43 9.52 -4.25 -9.55
CA SER A 43 9.31 -5.07 -8.35
C SER A 43 7.96 -4.78 -7.68
N ASP A 44 7.50 -5.69 -6.84
CA ASP A 44 6.33 -5.47 -5.98
C ASP A 44 6.56 -4.23 -5.09
N SER A 45 5.56 -3.36 -5.01
CA SER A 45 5.64 -2.10 -4.25
C SER A 45 5.67 -2.34 -2.73
N THR A 46 6.83 -2.71 -2.18
CA THR A 46 7.05 -2.91 -0.74
C THR A 46 7.87 -1.78 -0.12
N GLN A 47 7.36 -0.55 -0.21
CA GLN A 47 8.07 0.69 0.19
C GLN A 47 8.06 0.98 1.70
N ASP A 48 7.34 0.17 2.48
CA ASP A 48 7.20 0.36 3.93
C ASP A 48 8.47 -0.10 4.67
N ILE A 49 9.14 0.86 5.31
CA ILE A 49 10.39 0.65 6.05
C ILE A 49 10.18 -0.26 7.27
N THR A 50 8.97 -0.33 7.81
CA THR A 50 8.63 -1.15 8.98
C THR A 50 8.27 -2.59 8.62
N ARG A 51 8.30 -2.95 7.33
CA ARG A 51 7.79 -4.23 6.88
C ARG A 51 8.65 -5.39 7.37
N LEU A 52 7.97 -6.37 7.97
CA LEU A 52 8.58 -7.65 8.29
C LEU A 52 8.84 -8.45 7.01
N LEU A 53 10.10 -8.82 6.81
CA LEU A 53 10.55 -9.66 5.71
C LEU A 53 10.73 -11.10 6.18
N ARG A 54 10.74 -12.03 5.22
CA ARG A 54 10.89 -13.46 5.51
C ARG A 54 12.28 -13.73 6.08
N LEU A 55 12.34 -14.50 7.15
CA LEU A 55 13.58 -14.84 7.84
C LEU A 55 14.18 -16.13 7.24
N PRO A 56 15.46 -16.12 6.82
CA PRO A 56 16.14 -17.34 6.39
C PRO A 56 16.18 -18.41 7.49
N GLY A 57 16.11 -19.68 7.10
CA GLY A 57 16.05 -20.83 8.03
C GLY A 57 14.63 -21.23 8.43
N PHE A 58 13.61 -20.43 8.07
CA PHE A 58 12.20 -20.73 8.29
C PHE A 58 11.51 -21.08 6.96
N ARG A 59 10.31 -21.67 7.03
CA ARG A 59 9.50 -21.96 5.84
C ARG A 59 8.46 -20.86 5.60
N ASN A 60 8.31 -20.42 4.36
CA ASN A 60 7.22 -19.56 3.92
C ASN A 60 5.94 -20.38 3.74
N VAL A 61 4.99 -20.22 4.64
CA VAL A 61 3.71 -20.96 4.68
C VAL A 61 2.57 -20.25 3.94
N LYS A 62 2.85 -19.24 3.11
CA LYS A 62 1.81 -18.54 2.31
C LYS A 62 1.12 -19.49 1.31
N ARG A 63 1.81 -20.56 0.92
CA ARG A 63 1.35 -21.64 0.03
C ARG A 63 1.95 -22.95 0.55
N GLU A 64 2.17 -23.92 -0.33
CA GLU A 64 3.00 -25.09 0.02
C GLU A 64 4.31 -24.62 0.66
N PRO A 65 4.68 -25.11 1.87
CA PRO A 65 5.79 -24.56 2.63
C PRO A 65 7.14 -24.63 1.89
N VAL A 66 7.62 -23.47 1.42
CA VAL A 66 8.91 -23.35 0.73
C VAL A 66 9.97 -22.85 1.72
N PRO A 67 11.18 -23.44 1.78
CA PRO A 67 12.25 -22.94 2.64
C PRO A 67 12.71 -21.54 2.21
N CYS A 68 12.87 -20.64 3.17
CA CYS A 68 13.53 -19.35 2.98
C CYS A 68 15.04 -19.55 3.20
N CYS A 69 15.84 -19.30 2.16
CA CYS A 69 17.29 -19.48 2.18
C CYS A 69 17.99 -18.17 1.81
N VAL A 70 19.22 -18.01 2.26
CA VAL A 70 20.12 -16.97 1.73
C VAL A 70 20.74 -17.53 0.46
N THR A 71 20.50 -16.88 -0.68
CA THR A 71 21.07 -17.26 -1.98
C THR A 71 22.46 -16.66 -2.16
N GLU A 72 22.65 -15.42 -1.73
CA GLU A 72 23.93 -14.71 -1.78
C GLU A 72 24.15 -13.91 -0.49
N PHE A 73 25.38 -13.89 0.02
CA PHE A 73 25.75 -13.12 1.21
C PHE A 73 27.15 -12.55 1.09
N ASN A 74 27.26 -11.22 1.03
CA ASN A 74 28.53 -10.52 1.02
C ASN A 74 28.56 -9.42 2.10
N PRO A 75 29.00 -9.75 3.34
CA PRO A 75 28.93 -8.83 4.47
C PRO A 75 29.93 -7.66 4.40
N GLN A 76 30.91 -7.73 3.50
CA GLN A 76 31.90 -6.68 3.29
C GLN A 76 31.38 -5.56 2.39
N LEU A 77 30.34 -5.82 1.60
CA LEU A 77 29.68 -4.79 0.81
C LEU A 77 28.88 -3.86 1.74
N THR A 78 29.24 -2.60 1.70
CA THR A 78 28.55 -1.53 2.41
C THR A 78 28.30 -0.36 1.46
N PHE A 79 27.15 0.28 1.62
CA PHE A 79 26.67 1.33 0.74
C PHE A 79 26.42 2.60 1.54
N THR A 80 26.51 3.75 0.89
CA THR A 80 26.00 5.03 1.37
C THR A 80 24.65 5.28 0.72
N LEU A 81 23.84 6.20 1.27
CA LEU A 81 22.59 6.58 0.58
C LEU A 81 22.84 7.22 -0.80
N ASN A 82 24.02 7.81 -0.99
CA ASN A 82 24.37 8.43 -2.26
C ASN A 82 24.64 7.41 -3.38
N ASP A 83 24.96 6.16 -3.03
CA ASP A 83 25.07 5.08 -4.03
C ASP A 83 23.73 4.78 -4.71
N PHE A 84 22.62 5.27 -4.11
CA PHE A 84 21.26 5.17 -4.64
C PHE A 84 20.73 6.53 -5.14
N ALA A 85 21.60 7.52 -5.38
CA ALA A 85 21.20 8.87 -5.76
C ALA A 85 20.33 8.94 -7.03
N ASN A 86 20.50 8.00 -7.96
CA ASN A 86 19.70 7.95 -9.20
C ASN A 86 18.20 7.76 -8.94
N TRP A 87 17.82 7.24 -7.76
CA TRP A 87 16.44 7.06 -7.34
C TRP A 87 15.99 8.08 -6.29
N GLN A 88 16.84 9.06 -5.94
CA GLN A 88 16.42 10.17 -5.08
C GLN A 88 15.45 11.06 -5.86
N THR A 89 14.16 10.91 -5.57
CA THR A 89 13.15 11.84 -6.08
C THR A 89 13.26 13.13 -5.27
N ASN A 90 13.57 14.24 -5.94
CA ASN A 90 13.50 15.57 -5.34
C ASN A 90 12.07 15.76 -4.80
N SER A 91 11.91 15.66 -3.49
CA SER A 91 10.60 15.74 -2.81
C SER A 91 9.99 17.15 -2.86
N ALA A 92 10.55 18.07 -3.65
CA ALA A 92 10.08 19.43 -3.85
C ALA A 92 9.02 19.56 -4.96
N GLU A 93 8.79 18.54 -5.79
CA GLU A 93 7.84 18.60 -6.92
C GLU A 93 6.61 17.68 -6.76
N VAL A 94 6.25 17.28 -5.55
CA VAL A 94 4.94 16.64 -5.26
C VAL A 94 3.95 17.66 -4.68
N GLY A 95 4.06 18.90 -5.15
CA GLY A 95 3.13 19.98 -4.88
C GLY A 95 2.88 20.78 -6.16
N SER A 96 1.61 20.75 -6.60
CA SER A 96 1.07 21.47 -7.76
C SER A 96 1.16 20.75 -9.11
N GLU A 97 0.03 20.78 -9.85
CA GLU A 97 -0.17 20.28 -11.22
C GLU A 97 -0.60 18.81 -11.39
N ASN A 98 -1.82 18.52 -10.93
CA ASN A 98 -2.88 17.97 -11.78
C ASN A 98 -4.14 17.78 -10.91
N GLN A 99 -4.91 18.84 -10.71
CA GLN A 99 -6.32 18.70 -10.36
C GLN A 99 -7.06 18.22 -11.62
N PRO A 100 -7.63 17.00 -11.65
CA PRO A 100 -8.49 16.62 -12.75
C PRO A 100 -9.76 17.46 -12.65
N GLN A 101 -10.06 18.22 -13.70
CA GLN A 101 -11.32 18.94 -13.83
C GLN A 101 -12.47 17.94 -13.74
N PHE A 102 -13.29 18.07 -12.69
CA PHE A 102 -14.43 17.20 -12.43
C PHE A 102 -15.49 17.37 -13.52
N ARG A 103 -15.69 16.35 -14.36
CA ARG A 103 -16.96 16.15 -15.06
C ARG A 103 -17.99 15.60 -14.07
N SER A 104 -19.07 16.33 -13.84
CA SER A 104 -20.16 15.89 -12.97
C SER A 104 -20.86 14.67 -13.57
N VAL A 105 -20.60 13.48 -13.04
CA VAL A 105 -21.43 12.32 -13.31
C VAL A 105 -22.59 12.35 -12.32
N LYS A 106 -23.82 12.51 -12.82
CA LYS A 106 -25.05 12.35 -12.04
C LYS A 106 -25.38 10.87 -11.97
N LEU A 107 -25.51 10.30 -10.77
CA LEU A 107 -26.00 8.93 -10.52
C LEU A 107 -26.46 8.78 -9.05
N PRO A 108 -27.24 7.75 -8.70
CA PRO A 108 -28.66 7.80 -8.34
C PRO A 108 -28.96 8.05 -6.84
N SER A 109 -30.19 8.52 -6.61
CA SER A 109 -30.75 9.08 -5.38
C SER A 109 -31.04 8.09 -4.23
N SER A 110 -30.49 6.87 -4.23
CA SER A 110 -30.85 5.83 -3.26
C SER A 110 -30.03 5.82 -1.97
N PHE A 111 -29.24 6.87 -1.69
CA PHE A 111 -28.49 7.03 -0.45
C PHE A 111 -29.34 7.75 0.62
N ILE A 112 -30.33 7.06 1.19
CA ILE A 112 -31.03 7.52 2.40
C ILE A 112 -30.91 6.42 3.44
N GLY A 113 -30.07 6.67 4.45
CA GLY A 113 -29.98 5.82 5.64
C GLY A 113 -28.58 5.71 6.25
N ILE A 114 -27.83 6.82 6.41
CA ILE A 114 -26.64 6.83 7.27
C ILE A 114 -26.97 7.73 8.46
N GLY A 115 -26.88 7.15 9.66
CA GLY A 115 -27.26 7.76 10.92
C GLY A 115 -26.41 8.99 11.27
N ALA A 116 -27.05 9.94 11.96
CA ALA A 116 -26.52 11.25 12.30
C ALA A 116 -25.25 11.20 13.17
N GLY A 117 -24.11 11.41 12.52
CA GLY A 117 -22.89 12.02 13.06
C GLY A 117 -22.29 12.84 11.93
N ASP A 118 -21.64 13.96 12.23
CA ASP A 118 -21.17 15.00 11.28
C ASP A 118 -20.01 14.51 10.36
N VAL A 119 -20.20 13.38 9.70
CA VAL A 119 -19.25 12.77 8.78
C VAL A 119 -19.33 13.55 7.47
N ASP A 120 -18.21 14.14 7.08
CA ASP A 120 -18.11 14.88 5.82
C ASP A 120 -18.34 13.93 4.63
N MET A 121 -19.59 13.88 4.16
CA MET A 121 -20.03 13.06 3.05
C MET A 121 -19.30 13.38 1.74
N ARG A 122 -18.69 14.58 1.61
CA ARG A 122 -17.84 14.90 0.46
C ARG A 122 -16.55 14.09 0.51
N ARG A 123 -15.94 13.95 1.69
CA ARG A 123 -14.76 13.11 1.90
C ARG A 123 -15.06 11.64 1.68
N VAL A 124 -16.18 11.14 2.20
CA VAL A 124 -16.63 9.75 1.97
C VAL A 124 -16.76 9.46 0.48
N ARG A 125 -17.48 10.33 -0.26
CA ARG A 125 -17.66 10.19 -1.72
C ARG A 125 -16.32 10.24 -2.46
N GLY A 126 -15.43 11.14 -2.07
CA GLY A 126 -14.10 11.25 -2.66
C GLY A 126 -13.29 9.97 -2.51
N LEU A 127 -13.33 9.35 -1.32
CA LEU A 127 -12.64 8.09 -1.01
C LEU A 127 -13.21 6.92 -1.82
N VAL A 128 -14.54 6.73 -1.83
CA VAL A 128 -15.16 5.65 -2.63
C VAL A 128 -14.85 5.82 -4.11
N GLY A 129 -14.90 7.04 -4.64
CA GLY A 129 -14.54 7.32 -6.03
C GLY A 129 -13.07 7.03 -6.39
N THR A 130 -12.17 6.83 -5.42
CA THR A 130 -10.81 6.37 -5.72
C THR A 130 -10.77 4.88 -6.09
N LEU A 131 -11.75 4.08 -5.65
CA LEU A 131 -11.84 2.64 -5.94
C LEU A 131 -12.10 2.36 -7.43
N ASP A 132 -12.63 3.32 -8.16
CA ASP A 132 -12.94 3.20 -9.59
C ASP A 132 -11.77 3.62 -10.50
N ARG A 133 -10.66 4.11 -9.94
CA ARG A 133 -9.49 4.54 -10.72
C ARG A 133 -8.65 3.34 -11.17
N ASP A 134 -7.92 3.45 -12.27
CA ASP A 134 -6.94 2.41 -12.59
C ASP A 134 -5.71 2.52 -11.68
N THR A 135 -5.22 1.36 -11.22
CA THR A 135 -4.03 1.28 -10.36
C THR A 135 -3.36 -0.08 -10.48
N ASP A 136 -2.04 -0.10 -10.39
CA ASP A 136 -1.24 -1.32 -10.46
C ASP A 136 -1.47 -2.23 -9.22
N ASP A 137 -1.81 -1.65 -8.06
CA ASP A 137 -2.13 -2.42 -6.84
C ASP A 137 -3.51 -2.05 -6.28
N ARG A 138 -4.52 -2.70 -6.87
CA ARG A 138 -5.91 -2.60 -6.42
C ARG A 138 -6.09 -3.00 -4.96
N SER A 139 -5.39 -4.03 -4.48
CA SER A 139 -5.57 -4.50 -3.10
C SER A 139 -5.09 -3.50 -2.07
N ARG A 140 -3.95 -2.84 -2.32
CA ARG A 140 -3.41 -1.82 -1.41
C ARG A 140 -4.31 -0.58 -1.36
N ARG A 141 -4.81 -0.14 -2.51
CA ARG A 141 -5.78 0.96 -2.56
C ARG A 141 -7.06 0.61 -1.80
N ASP A 142 -7.63 -0.56 -2.08
CA ASP A 142 -8.89 -1.01 -1.49
C ASP A 142 -8.77 -1.04 0.04
N PHE A 143 -7.65 -1.57 0.54
CA PHE A 143 -7.32 -1.53 1.97
C PHE A 143 -7.18 -0.11 2.52
N TRP A 144 -6.45 0.77 1.82
CA TRP A 144 -6.27 2.16 2.25
C TRP A 144 -7.59 2.92 2.33
N VAL A 145 -8.47 2.78 1.33
CA VAL A 145 -9.80 3.42 1.31
C VAL A 145 -10.63 2.97 2.51
N VAL A 146 -10.66 1.66 2.77
CA VAL A 146 -11.37 1.10 3.93
C VAL A 146 -10.82 1.68 5.25
N CYS A 147 -9.50 1.77 5.42
CA CYS A 147 -8.91 2.38 6.61
C CYS A 147 -9.31 3.86 6.78
N GLN A 148 -9.37 4.63 5.69
CA GLN A 148 -9.78 6.04 5.76
C GLN A 148 -11.25 6.18 6.11
N LEU A 149 -12.13 5.34 5.57
CA LEU A 149 -13.55 5.36 5.90
C LEU A 149 -13.79 5.02 7.38
N LEU A 150 -13.10 4.01 7.91
CA LEU A 150 -13.17 3.67 9.34
C LEU A 150 -12.66 4.83 10.23
N ARG A 151 -11.58 5.53 9.82
CA ARG A 151 -11.07 6.71 10.54
C ARG A 151 -12.00 7.91 10.51
N LEU A 152 -12.88 8.01 9.51
CA LEU A 152 -13.94 9.01 9.46
C LEU A 152 -15.10 8.67 10.42
N GLY A 153 -15.01 7.56 11.15
CA GLY A 153 -15.99 7.14 12.15
C GLY A 153 -17.10 6.25 11.60
N LEU A 154 -17.01 5.81 10.34
CA LEU A 154 -17.98 4.87 9.80
C LEU A 154 -17.79 3.49 10.43
N SER A 155 -18.91 2.83 10.71
CA SER A 155 -18.93 1.44 11.15
C SER A 155 -18.49 0.49 10.04
N ALA A 156 -18.04 -0.70 10.43
CA ALA A 156 -17.66 -1.75 9.49
C ALA A 156 -18.79 -2.11 8.50
N GLU A 157 -20.05 -2.10 8.97
CA GLU A 157 -21.23 -2.38 8.17
C GLU A 157 -21.47 -1.32 7.11
N GLU A 158 -21.37 -0.03 7.47
CA GLU A 158 -21.49 1.09 6.53
C GLU A 158 -20.37 1.08 5.50
N VAL A 159 -19.14 0.76 5.91
CA VAL A 159 -18.01 0.62 4.98
C VAL A 159 -18.26 -0.51 3.99
N CYS A 160 -18.71 -1.68 4.45
CA CYS A 160 -19.05 -2.81 3.57
C CYS A 160 -20.09 -2.42 2.51
N GLN A 161 -21.14 -1.69 2.90
CA GLN A 161 -22.18 -1.22 1.97
C GLN A 161 -21.64 -0.21 0.95
N LEU A 162 -20.76 0.70 1.39
CA LEU A 162 -20.23 1.77 0.54
C LEU A 162 -19.25 1.27 -0.52
N VAL A 163 -18.44 0.26 -0.21
CA VAL A 163 -17.41 -0.24 -1.13
C VAL A 163 -17.93 -1.36 -2.03
N GLN A 164 -19.10 -1.92 -1.74
CA GLN A 164 -19.66 -3.04 -2.49
C GLN A 164 -19.80 -2.73 -3.98
N GLY A 165 -19.31 -3.64 -4.82
CA GLY A 165 -19.37 -3.50 -6.29
C GLY A 165 -18.24 -2.65 -6.88
N HIS A 166 -17.38 -2.04 -6.07
CA HIS A 166 -16.22 -1.29 -6.53
C HIS A 166 -14.94 -2.14 -6.47
N SER A 167 -14.00 -1.94 -7.39
CA SER A 167 -12.70 -2.63 -7.42
C SER A 167 -12.82 -4.17 -7.21
N LYS A 168 -12.16 -4.73 -6.17
CA LYS A 168 -12.20 -6.15 -5.80
C LYS A 168 -13.34 -6.48 -4.82
N PHE A 169 -14.12 -5.51 -4.37
CA PHE A 169 -15.27 -5.68 -3.47
C PHE A 169 -16.52 -6.25 -4.17
N GLN A 170 -16.32 -7.15 -5.13
CA GLN A 170 -17.41 -7.87 -5.81
C GLN A 170 -17.90 -9.08 -4.99
N THR A 171 -17.07 -9.60 -4.09
CA THR A 171 -17.41 -10.74 -3.23
C THR A 171 -17.47 -10.32 -1.77
N ALA A 172 -18.46 -10.85 -1.04
CA ALA A 172 -18.63 -10.59 0.39
C ALA A 172 -17.41 -11.05 1.21
N GLU A 173 -16.74 -12.11 0.76
CA GLU A 173 -15.53 -12.65 1.39
C GLU A 173 -14.36 -11.65 1.33
N TYR A 174 -14.08 -11.08 0.15
CA TYR A 174 -13.01 -10.09 0.00
C TYR A 174 -13.30 -8.83 0.80
N THR A 175 -14.55 -8.35 0.77
CA THR A 175 -14.98 -7.18 1.55
C THR A 175 -14.80 -7.41 3.05
N SER A 176 -15.32 -8.53 3.55
CA SER A 176 -15.24 -8.86 4.98
C SER A 176 -13.79 -9.01 5.45
N HIS A 177 -12.96 -9.72 4.67
CA HIS A 177 -11.54 -9.91 4.99
C HIS A 177 -10.77 -8.59 5.01
N THR A 178 -11.03 -7.69 4.04
CA THR A 178 -10.36 -6.39 3.95
C THR A 178 -10.76 -5.47 5.10
N VAL A 179 -12.04 -5.43 5.47
CA VAL A 179 -12.55 -4.64 6.60
C VAL A 179 -12.03 -5.17 7.93
N GLN A 180 -12.04 -6.49 8.16
CA GLN A 180 -11.48 -7.09 9.37
C GLN A 180 -9.98 -6.78 9.53
N LYS A 181 -9.23 -6.91 8.44
CA LYS A 181 -7.79 -6.57 8.43
C LYS A 181 -7.57 -5.08 8.73
N ALA A 182 -8.44 -4.21 8.23
CA ALA A 182 -8.33 -2.77 8.48
C ALA A 182 -8.65 -2.42 9.94
N LEU A 183 -9.70 -3.00 10.51
CA LEU A 183 -10.03 -2.85 11.94
C LEU A 183 -8.88 -3.30 12.83
N ALA A 184 -8.28 -4.46 12.56
CA ALA A 184 -7.13 -4.97 13.30
C ALA A 184 -5.89 -4.08 13.19
N SER A 185 -5.78 -3.26 12.14
CA SER A 185 -4.68 -2.31 11.96
C SER A 185 -4.90 -0.94 12.61
N LEU A 186 -6.14 -0.66 13.05
CA LEU A 186 -6.55 0.60 13.67
C LEU A 186 -6.77 0.48 15.19
N ALA A 187 -6.81 -0.75 15.72
CA ALA A 187 -6.83 -1.07 17.15
C ALA A 187 -5.42 -0.98 17.74
#